data_AF-F0GBY5-F1
#
_entry.id   AF-F0GBY5-F1
#
_cell.length_a   1.000
_cell.length_b   1.000
_cell.length_c   1.000
_cell.angle_alpha   90.00
_cell.angle_beta   90.00
_cell.angle_gamma   90.00
#
_symmetry.space_group_name_H-M   'P 1'
#
loop_
_entity.id
_entity.type
_entity.pdbx_description
1 polymer ?
#
loop_
_entity_poly.entity_id
_entity_poly.type
_entity_poly.pdbx_seq_one_letter_code
_entity_poly.pdbx_strand_id
1 'polypeptide(L)'
;RRRVAVIGAGQSAAEVFVDLARRFPHVDASLVMRAGALKPADDSPFVNEIFSPAFTDVVYAQPHDARRALLERYRDTNYAVVDRPLIEQIYEMLYLQRIDGTPRHALLANSAIEAAARSADGRIELTLRDRMSGDVRTERFDALVLATGYRRDTHAALLEGLAPHLGDALLRGDVTRDYLLATPEHFAPRIYLQGCCEDSHGLSDTLLSVLARRADEICASLEGGIAPVQDDGAAHARHENGVSAGRMAFAL
;
A
#
# COMPACT_ATOMS: atom_id res chain seq x y z
N ARG A 1 18.29 20.56 20.76
CA ARG A 1 17.70 20.28 19.43
C ARG A 1 16.63 19.22 19.61
N ARG A 2 15.59 19.21 18.77
CA ARG A 2 14.53 18.19 18.88
C ARG A 2 14.97 16.92 18.16
N ARG A 3 14.81 15.76 18.77
CA ARG A 3 15.08 14.45 18.16
C ARG A 3 13.79 13.86 17.62
N VAL A 4 13.78 13.48 16.36
CA VAL A 4 12.60 12.85 15.72
C VAL A 4 13.02 11.51 15.14
N ALA A 5 12.32 10.45 15.49
CA ALA A 5 12.52 9.15 14.84
C ALA A 5 11.48 8.90 13.75
N VAL A 6 11.93 8.47 12.59
CA VAL A 6 11.09 7.97 11.51
C VAL A 6 11.19 6.46 11.52
N ILE A 7 10.06 5.77 11.69
CA ILE A 7 9.99 4.32 11.83
C ILE A 7 9.57 3.72 10.50
N GLY A 8 10.47 2.97 9.86
CA GLY A 8 10.21 2.34 8.57
C GLY A 8 11.46 2.25 7.69
N ALA A 9 11.33 1.57 6.56
CA ALA A 9 12.42 1.37 5.58
C ALA A 9 11.96 1.48 4.12
N GLY A 10 10.70 1.85 3.89
CA GLY A 10 10.16 2.07 2.55
C GLY A 10 10.23 3.53 2.13
N GLN A 11 9.80 3.82 0.91
CA GLN A 11 9.80 5.14 0.29
C GLN A 11 9.34 6.27 1.22
N SER A 12 8.17 6.14 1.86
CA SER A 12 7.63 7.17 2.75
C SER A 12 8.55 7.48 3.94
N ALA A 13 9.23 6.46 4.49
CA ALA A 13 10.16 6.66 5.61
C ALA A 13 11.41 7.44 5.15
N ALA A 14 11.92 7.11 3.96
CA ALA A 14 13.07 7.78 3.37
C ALA A 14 12.76 9.25 3.02
N GLU A 15 11.60 9.51 2.42
CA GLU A 15 11.15 10.87 2.09
C GLU A 15 10.97 11.75 3.32
N VAL A 16 10.27 11.25 4.34
CA VAL A 16 10.08 11.98 5.61
C VAL A 16 11.42 12.24 6.28
N PHE A 17 12.33 11.26 6.31
CA PHE A 17 13.65 11.43 6.92
C PHE A 17 14.46 12.54 6.23
N VAL A 18 14.47 12.54 4.89
CA VAL A 18 15.12 13.58 4.09
C VAL A 18 14.46 14.94 4.28
N ASP A 19 13.13 15.00 4.27
CA ASP A 19 12.40 16.25 4.46
C ASP A 19 12.69 16.85 5.84
N LEU A 20 12.66 16.04 6.90
CA LEU A 20 13.00 16.48 8.24
C LEU A 20 14.43 17.03 8.33
N ALA A 21 15.39 16.33 7.72
CA ALA A 21 16.80 16.73 7.73
C ALA A 21 17.05 18.05 6.99
N ARG A 22 16.37 18.26 5.84
CA ARG A 22 16.54 19.46 5.00
C ARG A 22 15.74 20.66 5.50
N ARG A 23 14.47 20.45 5.83
CA ARG A 23 13.51 21.52 6.14
C ARG A 23 13.71 22.09 7.55
N PHE A 24 14.20 21.29 8.49
CA PHE A 24 14.31 21.70 9.90
C PHE A 24 15.74 21.61 10.43
N PRO A 25 16.55 22.68 10.28
CA PRO A 25 17.95 22.71 10.74
C PRO A 25 18.14 22.52 12.24
N HIS A 26 17.09 22.55 13.06
CA HIS A 26 17.11 22.36 14.51
C HIS A 26 16.62 20.97 14.96
N VAL A 27 16.32 20.09 14.00
CA VAL A 27 15.91 18.70 14.22
C VAL A 27 17.09 17.75 13.97
N ASP A 28 17.24 16.78 14.85
CA ASP A 28 18.16 15.66 14.69
C ASP A 28 17.31 14.41 14.39
N ALA A 29 17.19 14.09 13.11
CA ALA A 29 16.36 12.98 12.61
C ALA A 29 17.08 11.62 12.71
N SER A 30 16.37 10.57 13.11
CA SER A 30 16.85 9.19 13.10
C SER A 30 15.92 8.30 12.29
N LEU A 31 16.43 7.63 11.25
CA LEU A 31 15.69 6.60 10.52
C LEU A 31 15.88 5.25 11.21
N VAL A 32 14.82 4.71 11.79
CA VAL A 32 14.84 3.46 12.56
C VAL A 32 14.21 2.35 11.72
N MET A 33 15.00 1.31 11.42
CA MET A 33 14.55 0.22 10.57
C MET A 33 14.97 -1.15 11.10
N ARG A 34 14.07 -2.12 10.98
CA ARG A 34 14.35 -3.54 11.25
C ARG A 34 15.30 -4.15 10.23
N ALA A 35 15.34 -3.60 9.02
CA ALA A 35 16.19 -4.08 7.94
C ALA A 35 17.65 -3.66 8.18
N GLY A 36 18.59 -4.42 7.61
CA GLY A 36 20.02 -4.09 7.69
C GLY A 36 20.45 -2.94 6.77
N ALA A 37 19.68 -2.68 5.71
CA ALA A 37 19.94 -1.61 4.75
C ALA A 37 18.63 -1.14 4.08
N LEU A 38 18.66 0.06 3.53
CA LEU A 38 17.68 0.50 2.54
C LEU A 38 17.92 -0.28 1.24
N LYS A 39 16.84 -0.74 0.61
CA LYS A 39 16.90 -1.52 -0.63
C LYS A 39 16.31 -0.70 -1.77
N PRO A 40 16.96 -0.66 -2.94
CA PRO A 40 16.36 -0.04 -4.13
C PRO A 40 15.10 -0.80 -4.52
N ALA A 41 14.09 -0.09 -5.03
CA ALA A 41 12.99 -0.72 -5.74
C ALA A 41 13.51 -1.34 -7.04
N ASP A 42 13.07 -2.55 -7.37
CA ASP A 42 13.37 -3.14 -8.68
C ASP A 42 12.34 -2.68 -9.70
N ASP A 43 12.75 -1.72 -10.53
CA ASP A 43 11.99 -1.16 -11.64
C ASP A 43 12.52 -1.63 -13.00
N SER A 44 13.34 -2.70 -13.03
CA SER A 44 13.91 -3.20 -14.27
C SER A 44 12.81 -3.68 -15.23
N PRO A 45 12.92 -3.44 -16.56
CA PRO A 45 11.77 -3.59 -17.47
C PRO A 45 11.07 -4.95 -17.43
N PHE A 46 11.82 -6.05 -17.36
CA PHE A 46 11.25 -7.41 -17.29
C PHE A 46 10.61 -7.71 -15.94
N VAL A 47 11.20 -7.22 -14.85
CA VAL A 47 10.58 -7.34 -13.53
C VAL A 47 9.33 -6.48 -13.49
N ASN A 48 9.32 -5.29 -14.08
CA ASN A 48 8.17 -4.39 -14.02
C ASN A 48 6.93 -4.92 -14.77
N GLU A 49 7.05 -5.97 -15.59
CA GLU A 49 5.91 -6.62 -16.25
C GLU A 49 4.89 -7.24 -15.27
N ILE A 50 5.25 -7.49 -14.00
CA ILE A 50 4.28 -7.92 -12.97
C ILE A 50 3.16 -6.89 -12.76
N PHE A 51 3.41 -5.62 -13.12
CA PHE A 51 2.41 -4.56 -13.03
C PHE A 51 1.58 -4.38 -14.30
N SER A 52 1.85 -5.16 -15.35
CA SER A 52 1.05 -5.11 -16.57
C SER A 52 -0.37 -5.63 -16.31
N PRO A 53 -1.40 -5.08 -16.99
CA PRO A 53 -2.77 -5.57 -16.83
C PRO A 53 -2.94 -7.06 -17.15
N ALA A 54 -2.18 -7.59 -18.12
CA ALA A 54 -2.22 -9.00 -18.47
C ALA A 54 -1.68 -9.91 -17.35
N PHE A 55 -0.79 -9.40 -16.49
CA PHE A 55 -0.26 -10.19 -15.39
C PHE A 55 -1.30 -10.45 -14.28
N THR A 56 -2.33 -9.62 -14.17
CA THR A 56 -3.46 -9.88 -13.26
C THR A 56 -4.14 -11.21 -13.61
N ASP A 57 -4.30 -11.54 -14.90
CA ASP A 57 -4.83 -12.84 -15.33
C ASP A 57 -3.92 -14.00 -14.91
N VAL A 58 -2.61 -13.82 -15.06
CA VAL A 58 -1.59 -14.82 -14.69
C VAL A 58 -1.65 -15.13 -13.19
N VAL A 59 -1.69 -14.09 -12.35
CA VAL A 59 -1.76 -14.20 -10.88
C VAL A 59 -3.08 -14.83 -10.45
N TYR A 60 -4.19 -14.37 -11.03
CA TYR A 60 -5.52 -14.85 -10.66
C TYR A 60 -5.69 -16.34 -10.98
N ALA A 61 -5.13 -16.82 -12.10
CA ALA A 61 -5.18 -18.24 -12.49
C ALA A 61 -4.32 -19.17 -11.62
N GLN A 62 -3.41 -18.64 -10.79
CA GLN A 62 -2.57 -19.49 -9.93
C GLN A 62 -3.35 -20.08 -8.74
N PRO A 63 -3.02 -21.32 -8.32
CA PRO A 63 -3.40 -21.82 -7.00
C PRO A 63 -2.92 -20.91 -5.88
N HIS A 64 -3.64 -20.89 -4.75
CA HIS A 64 -3.36 -20.02 -3.60
C HIS A 64 -1.88 -19.98 -3.19
N ASP A 65 -1.25 -21.14 -3.01
CA ASP A 65 0.14 -21.21 -2.53
C ASP A 65 1.14 -20.70 -3.58
N ALA A 66 0.89 -21.00 -4.86
CA ALA A 66 1.71 -20.50 -5.96
C ALA A 66 1.59 -18.97 -6.09
N ARG A 67 0.39 -18.43 -5.88
CA ARG A 67 0.13 -17.00 -5.86
C ARG A 67 0.87 -16.30 -4.72
N ARG A 68 0.79 -16.83 -3.50
CA ARG A 68 1.53 -16.32 -2.33
C ARG A 68 3.04 -16.33 -2.55
N ALA A 69 3.57 -17.41 -3.11
CA ALA A 69 5.00 -17.50 -3.46
C ALA A 69 5.40 -16.49 -4.53
N LEU A 70 4.54 -16.25 -5.52
CA LEU A 70 4.76 -15.25 -6.58
C LEU A 70 4.79 -13.83 -6.02
N LEU A 71 3.84 -13.46 -5.17
CA LEU A 71 3.78 -12.15 -4.52
C LEU A 71 5.00 -11.89 -3.63
N GLU A 72 5.43 -12.90 -2.86
CA GLU A 72 6.62 -12.77 -2.01
C GLU A 72 7.90 -12.60 -2.84
N ARG A 73 8.01 -13.28 -3.99
CA ARG A 73 9.16 -13.17 -4.90
C ARG A 73 9.37 -11.76 -5.43
N TYR A 74 8.29 -11.06 -5.78
CA TYR A 74 8.33 -9.72 -6.37
C TYR A 74 8.07 -8.61 -5.35
N ARG A 75 8.10 -8.94 -4.05
CA ARG A 75 7.71 -8.02 -2.98
C ARG A 75 8.55 -6.74 -2.96
N ASP A 76 9.81 -6.82 -3.34
CA ASP A 76 10.79 -5.73 -3.41
C ASP A 76 10.62 -4.80 -4.61
N THR A 77 9.64 -5.04 -5.48
CA THR A 77 9.22 -4.06 -6.49
C THR A 77 8.39 -2.91 -5.91
N ASN A 78 7.75 -3.13 -4.74
CA ASN A 78 6.77 -2.19 -4.18
C ASN A 78 6.91 -1.99 -2.65
N TYR A 79 7.25 -3.03 -1.90
CA TYR A 79 7.21 -3.01 -0.43
C TYR A 79 8.60 -2.98 0.21
N ALA A 80 8.76 -2.10 1.21
CA ALA A 80 10.00 -1.94 1.99
C ALA A 80 11.24 -1.65 1.12
N VAL A 81 11.02 -0.93 0.03
CA VAL A 81 12.02 -0.44 -0.90
C VAL A 81 11.90 1.06 -1.08
N VAL A 82 12.97 1.66 -1.60
CA VAL A 82 13.14 3.11 -1.78
C VAL A 82 13.69 3.35 -3.18
N ASP A 83 13.32 4.46 -3.80
CA ASP A 83 13.92 4.87 -5.06
C ASP A 83 15.44 5.05 -4.92
N ARG A 84 16.20 4.57 -5.91
CA ARG A 84 17.66 4.52 -5.87
C ARG A 84 18.32 5.88 -5.67
N PRO A 85 17.95 6.96 -6.40
CA PRO A 85 18.51 8.29 -6.18
C PRO A 85 18.26 8.80 -4.76
N LEU A 86 17.13 8.45 -4.14
CA LEU A 86 16.83 8.83 -2.76
C LEU A 86 17.72 8.10 -1.75
N ILE A 87 18.04 6.82 -2.00
CA ILE A 87 19.03 6.07 -1.21
C ILE A 87 20.40 6.74 -1.32
N GLU A 88 20.85 7.06 -2.54
CA GLU A 88 22.14 7.72 -2.80
C GLU A 88 22.21 9.08 -2.09
N GLN A 89 21.13 9.85 -2.12
CA GLN A 89 21.02 11.12 -1.42
C GLN A 89 21.10 10.98 0.11
N ILE A 90 20.44 9.97 0.69
CA ILE A 90 20.53 9.68 2.13
C ILE A 90 21.97 9.29 2.49
N TYR A 91 22.60 8.45 1.68
CA TYR A 91 23.96 7.99 1.90
C TYR A 91 24.95 9.16 1.88
N GLU A 92 24.86 10.04 0.87
CA GLU A 92 25.69 11.23 0.75
C GLU A 92 25.56 12.15 1.97
N MET A 93 24.32 12.44 2.39
CA MET A 93 24.06 13.27 3.58
C MET A 93 24.72 12.68 4.84
N LEU A 94 24.55 11.38 5.08
CA LEU A 94 25.15 10.71 6.24
C LEU A 94 26.68 10.66 6.16
N TYR A 95 27.22 10.54 4.96
CA TYR A 95 28.66 10.52 4.69
C TYR A 95 29.30 11.89 4.98
N LEU A 96 28.73 12.98 4.48
CA LEU A 96 29.25 14.35 4.69
C LEU A 96 29.29 14.71 6.19
N GLN A 97 28.27 14.34 6.97
CA GLN A 97 28.27 14.55 8.42
C GLN A 97 29.44 13.86 9.15
N ARG A 98 29.92 12.72 8.63
CA ARG A 98 31.08 12.01 9.20
C ARG A 98 32.37 12.76 8.93
N ILE A 99 32.50 13.38 7.75
CA ILE A 99 33.64 14.23 7.39
C ILE A 99 33.66 15.47 8.28
N ASP A 100 32.50 16.12 8.46
CA ASP A 100 32.38 17.35 9.25
C ASP A 100 32.43 17.10 10.78
N GLY A 101 32.46 15.84 11.22
CA GLY A 101 32.45 15.48 12.64
C GLY A 101 31.15 15.84 13.38
N THR A 102 30.04 16.03 12.65
CA THR A 102 28.74 16.44 13.21
C THR A 102 27.62 15.47 12.83
N PRO A 103 27.60 14.24 13.39
CA PRO A 103 26.62 13.20 13.06
C PRO A 103 25.24 13.49 13.67
N ARG A 104 24.54 14.47 13.10
CA ARG A 104 23.22 14.92 13.58
C ARG A 104 22.10 13.97 13.20
N HIS A 105 22.14 13.48 11.97
CA HIS A 105 21.19 12.50 11.45
C HIS A 105 21.76 11.09 11.54
N ALA A 106 20.91 10.12 11.89
CA ALA A 106 21.32 8.74 12.12
C ALA A 106 20.46 7.74 11.35
N LEU A 107 21.08 6.64 10.93
CA LEU A 107 20.41 5.44 10.43
C LEU A 107 20.59 4.33 11.46
N LEU A 108 19.52 3.97 12.17
CA LEU A 108 19.49 2.89 13.14
C LEU A 108 18.99 1.61 12.45
N ALA A 109 19.90 0.99 11.71
CA ALA A 109 19.67 -0.29 11.03
C ALA A 109 19.54 -1.45 12.03
N ASN A 110 19.00 -2.59 11.56
CA ASN A 110 18.81 -3.81 12.35
C ASN A 110 18.06 -3.59 13.68
N SER A 111 17.31 -2.51 13.84
CA SER A 111 16.73 -2.11 15.11
C SER A 111 15.26 -2.50 15.17
N ALA A 112 14.93 -3.52 15.96
CA ALA A 112 13.56 -3.87 16.30
C ALA A 112 13.10 -3.07 17.52
N ILE A 113 11.93 -2.45 17.45
CA ILE A 113 11.33 -1.76 18.59
C ILE A 113 10.59 -2.80 19.43
N GLU A 114 11.01 -3.00 20.67
CA GLU A 114 10.37 -3.93 21.62
C GLU A 114 9.35 -3.23 22.51
N ALA A 115 9.61 -1.97 22.84
CA ALA A 115 8.73 -1.14 23.65
C ALA A 115 8.83 0.33 23.27
N ALA A 116 7.73 1.05 23.44
CA ALA A 116 7.66 2.50 23.35
C ALA A 116 6.88 3.00 24.57
N ALA A 117 7.50 3.86 25.38
CA ALA A 117 6.89 4.42 26.58
C ALA A 117 7.07 5.93 26.62
N ARG A 118 6.12 6.64 27.21
CA ARG A 118 6.28 8.07 27.47
C ARG A 118 7.03 8.25 28.79
N SER A 119 8.15 8.97 28.76
CA SER A 119 8.92 9.28 29.97
C SER A 119 8.29 10.43 30.76
N ALA A 120 8.68 10.57 32.03
CA ALA A 120 8.16 11.60 32.93
C ALA A 120 8.41 13.04 32.43
N ASP A 121 9.44 13.24 31.62
CA ASP A 121 9.76 14.52 30.96
C ASP A 121 8.98 14.75 29.65
N GLY A 122 8.04 13.86 29.31
CA GLY A 122 7.15 13.97 28.15
C GLY A 122 7.70 13.43 26.83
N ARG A 123 8.97 13.02 26.80
CA ARG A 123 9.62 12.38 25.63
C ARG A 123 9.14 10.94 25.45
N ILE A 124 9.47 10.36 24.30
CA ILE A 124 9.16 8.98 23.94
C ILE A 124 10.45 8.17 24.03
N GLU A 125 10.46 7.17 24.89
CA GLU A 125 11.56 6.25 25.09
C GLU A 125 11.29 4.96 24.30
N LEU A 126 12.19 4.65 23.36
CA LEU A 126 12.16 3.44 22.55
C LEU A 126 13.19 2.44 23.06
N THR A 127 12.74 1.24 23.38
CA THR A 127 13.61 0.08 23.61
C THR A 127 13.88 -0.61 22.28
N LEU A 128 15.13 -0.56 21.83
CA LEU A 128 15.58 -1.09 20.55
C LEU A 128 16.45 -2.33 20.77
N ARG A 129 16.05 -3.45 20.17
CA ARG A 129 16.89 -4.65 20.05
C ARG A 129 17.61 -4.65 18.71
N ASP A 130 18.94 -4.75 18.75
CA ASP A 130 19.73 -5.05 17.56
C ASP A 130 19.47 -6.50 17.13
N ARG A 131 19.01 -6.70 15.90
CA ARG A 131 18.61 -8.00 15.36
C ARG A 131 19.81 -8.88 14.97
N MET A 132 21.02 -8.33 14.93
CA MET A 132 22.24 -9.05 14.61
C MET A 132 22.97 -9.47 15.90
N SER A 133 23.18 -8.54 16.84
CA SER A 133 23.90 -8.85 18.09
C SER A 133 22.98 -9.32 19.22
N GLY A 134 21.69 -8.98 19.17
CA GLY A 134 20.73 -9.20 20.25
C GLY A 134 20.78 -8.14 21.35
N ASP A 135 21.70 -7.18 21.27
CA ASP A 135 21.87 -6.12 22.27
C ASP A 135 20.63 -5.23 22.36
N VAL A 136 20.31 -4.81 23.57
CA VAL A 136 19.19 -3.91 23.84
C VAL A 136 19.74 -2.55 24.24
N ARG A 137 19.25 -1.50 23.58
CA ARG A 137 19.55 -0.11 23.91
C ARG A 137 18.28 0.72 23.97
N THR A 138 18.38 1.84 24.66
CA THR A 138 17.27 2.77 24.83
C THR A 138 17.59 4.10 24.17
N GLU A 139 16.66 4.60 23.36
CA GLU A 139 16.77 5.88 22.67
C GLU A 139 15.58 6.78 23.01
N ARG A 140 15.82 8.09 23.19
CA ARG A 140 14.77 9.07 23.54
C ARG A 140 14.51 10.05 22.41
N PHE A 141 13.25 10.24 22.05
CA PHE A 141 12.80 11.13 20.97
C PHE A 141 11.70 12.08 21.46
N ASP A 142 11.62 13.25 20.85
CA ASP A 142 10.55 14.22 21.10
C ASP A 142 9.28 13.89 20.29
N ALA A 143 9.45 13.24 19.14
CA ALA A 143 8.36 12.77 18.30
C ALA A 143 8.75 11.52 17.50
N LEU A 144 7.73 10.74 17.12
CA LEU A 144 7.85 9.60 16.21
C LEU A 144 7.00 9.85 14.96
N VAL A 145 7.51 9.50 13.79
CA VAL A 145 6.73 9.37 12.56
C VAL A 145 6.65 7.90 12.18
N LEU A 146 5.44 7.34 12.14
CA LEU A 146 5.21 5.94 11.81
C LEU A 146 4.98 5.78 10.31
N ALA A 147 6.03 5.48 9.55
CA ALA A 147 5.99 5.21 8.12
C ALA A 147 5.94 3.69 7.86
N THR A 148 4.98 3.00 8.50
CA THR A 148 4.90 1.53 8.58
C THR A 148 4.01 0.89 7.51
N GLY A 149 3.55 1.67 6.52
CA GLY A 149 2.64 1.22 5.46
C GLY A 149 1.17 1.21 5.91
N TYR A 150 0.34 0.52 5.12
CA TYR A 150 -1.12 0.52 5.26
C TYR A 150 -1.66 -0.91 5.35
N ARG A 151 -2.77 -1.08 6.07
CA ARG A 151 -3.63 -2.25 6.00
C ARG A 151 -4.76 -2.00 5.01
N ARG A 152 -5.26 -3.05 4.36
CA ARG A 152 -6.28 -2.98 3.30
C ARG A 152 -7.53 -3.79 3.67
N ASP A 153 -7.98 -3.66 4.90
CA ASP A 153 -9.06 -4.43 5.52
C ASP A 153 -10.27 -3.58 5.95
N THR A 154 -10.27 -2.28 5.67
CA THR A 154 -11.37 -1.36 6.04
C THR A 154 -12.72 -1.77 5.45
N HIS A 155 -12.73 -2.48 4.32
CA HIS A 155 -13.96 -3.01 3.72
C HIS A 155 -14.71 -3.97 4.65
N ALA A 156 -14.00 -4.70 5.54
CA ALA A 156 -14.63 -5.60 6.50
C ALA A 156 -15.52 -4.83 7.50
N ALA A 157 -15.03 -3.71 8.03
CA ALA A 157 -15.80 -2.85 8.92
C ALA A 157 -16.96 -2.15 8.19
N LEU A 158 -16.73 -1.70 6.95
CA LEU A 158 -17.77 -1.06 6.14
C LEU A 158 -18.94 -2.02 5.83
N LEU A 159 -18.64 -3.31 5.64
CA LEU A 159 -19.62 -4.33 5.28
C LEU A 159 -20.15 -5.12 6.48
N GLU A 160 -19.75 -4.77 7.71
CA GLU A 160 -20.15 -5.46 8.94
C GLU A 160 -21.68 -5.52 9.10
N GLY A 161 -22.38 -4.43 8.77
CA GLY A 161 -23.85 -4.38 8.82
C GLY A 161 -24.56 -5.32 7.83
N LEU A 162 -23.84 -5.79 6.81
CA LEU A 162 -24.35 -6.76 5.81
C LEU A 162 -23.94 -8.19 6.13
N ALA A 163 -23.10 -8.43 7.15
CA ALA A 163 -22.60 -9.75 7.49
C ALA A 163 -23.68 -10.84 7.62
N PRO A 164 -24.87 -10.59 8.22
CA PRO A 164 -25.94 -11.59 8.28
C PRO A 164 -26.47 -12.07 6.92
N HIS A 165 -26.31 -11.25 5.87
CA HIS A 165 -26.76 -11.54 4.51
C HIS A 165 -25.64 -12.06 3.60
N LEU A 166 -24.39 -11.73 3.94
CA LEU A 166 -23.22 -12.16 3.17
C LEU A 166 -22.74 -13.57 3.56
N GLY A 167 -23.17 -14.08 4.72
CA GLY A 167 -22.64 -15.33 5.27
C GLY A 167 -21.12 -15.25 5.39
N ASP A 168 -20.42 -16.27 4.90
CA ASP A 168 -18.95 -16.30 4.95
C ASP A 168 -18.27 -15.59 3.77
N ALA A 169 -18.98 -14.86 2.90
CA ALA A 169 -18.39 -14.24 1.71
C ALA A 169 -17.17 -13.35 2.03
N LEU A 170 -17.28 -12.49 3.06
CA LEU A 170 -16.19 -11.63 3.50
C LEU A 170 -15.04 -12.41 4.15
N LEU A 171 -15.35 -13.48 4.88
CA LEU A 171 -14.36 -14.33 5.52
C LEU A 171 -13.56 -15.15 4.51
N ARG A 172 -14.23 -15.64 3.47
CA ARG A 172 -13.59 -16.34 2.35
C ARG A 172 -12.75 -15.39 1.51
N GLY A 173 -13.21 -14.14 1.34
CA GLY A 173 -12.52 -13.16 0.49
C GLY A 173 -12.48 -13.60 -0.98
N ASP A 174 -13.42 -14.46 -1.39
CA ASP A 174 -13.52 -14.98 -2.75
C ASP A 174 -14.02 -13.86 -3.66
N VAL A 175 -13.07 -13.15 -4.26
CA VAL A 175 -13.33 -12.09 -5.23
C VAL A 175 -13.05 -12.66 -6.62
N THR A 176 -14.03 -12.55 -7.51
CA THR A 176 -13.90 -13.00 -8.91
C THR A 176 -12.91 -12.14 -9.68
N ARG A 177 -12.51 -12.59 -10.87
CA ARG A 177 -11.52 -11.89 -11.72
C ARG A 177 -11.93 -10.46 -12.08
N ASP A 178 -13.22 -10.22 -12.23
CA ASP A 178 -13.81 -8.90 -12.48
C ASP A 178 -14.11 -8.13 -11.19
N TYR A 179 -13.44 -8.47 -10.09
CA TYR A 179 -13.49 -7.80 -8.78
C TYR A 179 -14.84 -7.89 -8.03
N LEU A 180 -15.74 -8.79 -8.44
CA LEU A 180 -17.02 -9.01 -7.76
C LEU A 180 -16.82 -9.95 -6.55
N LEU A 181 -17.28 -9.53 -5.38
CA LEU A 181 -17.33 -10.39 -4.20
C LEU A 181 -18.34 -11.51 -4.42
N ALA A 182 -17.94 -12.77 -4.26
CA ALA A 182 -18.83 -13.91 -4.35
C ALA A 182 -19.78 -13.96 -3.15
N THR A 183 -21.03 -13.58 -3.37
CA THR A 183 -22.10 -13.52 -2.36
C THR A 183 -23.06 -14.71 -2.47
N PRO A 184 -23.83 -15.04 -1.41
CA PRO A 184 -24.85 -16.08 -1.49
C PRO A 184 -25.94 -15.77 -2.53
N GLU A 185 -26.56 -16.80 -3.12
CA GLU A 185 -27.58 -16.65 -4.18
C GLU A 185 -28.77 -15.76 -3.78
N HIS A 186 -29.13 -15.73 -2.50
CA HIS A 186 -30.21 -14.88 -1.99
C HIS A 186 -29.85 -13.38 -1.89
N PHE A 187 -28.56 -13.03 -2.04
CA PHE A 187 -28.07 -11.67 -1.97
C PHE A 187 -27.98 -11.06 -3.37
N ALA A 188 -29.05 -10.38 -3.80
CA ALA A 188 -29.13 -9.77 -5.12
C ALA A 188 -28.13 -8.61 -5.38
N PRO A 189 -27.78 -7.75 -4.40
CA PRO A 189 -26.84 -6.65 -4.66
C PRO A 189 -25.43 -7.16 -5.02
N ARG A 190 -24.73 -6.40 -5.85
CA ARG A 190 -23.37 -6.71 -6.31
C ARG A 190 -22.37 -5.81 -5.60
N ILE A 191 -21.35 -6.40 -4.99
CA ILE A 191 -20.32 -5.68 -4.24
C ILE A 191 -18.99 -5.89 -4.95
N TYR A 192 -18.35 -4.81 -5.39
CA TYR A 192 -17.03 -4.87 -6.00
C TYR A 192 -15.97 -4.38 -5.02
N LEU A 193 -14.86 -5.10 -4.93
CA LEU A 193 -13.73 -4.76 -4.07
C LEU A 193 -12.54 -4.29 -4.91
N GLN A 194 -12.06 -3.06 -4.67
CA GLN A 194 -10.93 -2.48 -5.39
C GLN A 194 -9.81 -2.09 -4.43
N GLY A 195 -8.56 -2.43 -4.77
CA GLY A 195 -7.40 -2.03 -4.00
C GLY A 195 -7.24 -2.74 -2.65
N CYS A 196 -7.92 -3.86 -2.46
CA CYS A 196 -7.81 -4.76 -1.31
C CYS A 196 -7.78 -6.25 -1.72
N CYS A 197 -7.46 -6.52 -2.99
CA CYS A 197 -7.48 -7.83 -3.62
C CYS A 197 -6.07 -8.26 -4.10
N GLU A 198 -4.99 -7.71 -3.52
CA GLU A 198 -3.60 -8.04 -3.88
C GLU A 198 -3.32 -9.55 -3.82
N ASP A 199 -3.85 -10.20 -2.78
CA ASP A 199 -3.76 -11.65 -2.57
C ASP A 199 -4.45 -12.49 -3.67
N SER A 200 -5.22 -11.86 -4.57
CA SER A 200 -5.84 -12.54 -5.72
C SER A 200 -5.50 -11.96 -7.08
N HIS A 201 -5.23 -10.66 -7.17
CA HIS A 201 -5.08 -9.93 -8.43
C HIS A 201 -3.66 -9.40 -8.67
N GLY A 202 -2.74 -9.56 -7.72
CA GLY A 202 -1.34 -9.17 -7.89
C GLY A 202 -0.97 -7.84 -7.22
N LEU A 203 0.33 -7.54 -7.21
CA LEU A 203 0.89 -6.32 -6.58
C LEU A 203 0.35 -5.02 -7.20
N SER A 204 -0.15 -5.07 -8.45
CA SER A 204 -0.74 -3.93 -9.14
C SER A 204 -2.09 -3.50 -8.58
N ASP A 205 -2.80 -4.37 -7.84
CA ASP A 205 -4.16 -4.09 -7.36
C ASP A 205 -4.24 -2.80 -6.53
N THR A 206 -3.18 -2.51 -5.80
CA THR A 206 -3.12 -1.40 -4.86
C THR A 206 -2.61 -0.10 -5.48
N LEU A 207 -2.24 -0.14 -6.77
CA LEU A 207 -1.49 0.88 -7.48
C LEU A 207 -2.27 1.42 -8.68
N LEU A 208 -1.70 2.45 -9.31
CA LEU A 208 -2.31 3.10 -10.49
C LEU A 208 -2.21 2.23 -11.76
N SER A 209 -1.29 1.26 -11.79
CA SER A 209 -0.83 0.53 -12.98
C SER A 209 -1.94 -0.11 -13.81
N VAL A 210 -3.02 -0.56 -13.15
CA VAL A 210 -4.12 -1.28 -13.81
C VAL A 210 -5.47 -0.58 -13.70
N LEU A 211 -5.55 0.65 -13.16
CA LEU A 211 -6.82 1.31 -12.88
C LEU A 211 -7.71 1.47 -14.12
N ALA A 212 -7.14 1.91 -15.24
CA ALA A 212 -7.91 2.12 -16.47
C ALA A 212 -8.52 0.81 -16.98
N ARG A 213 -7.74 -0.28 -16.96
CA ARG A 213 -8.21 -1.60 -17.41
C ARG A 213 -9.20 -2.20 -16.41
N ARG A 214 -8.93 -2.10 -15.11
CA ARG A 214 -9.84 -2.55 -14.04
C ARG A 214 -11.20 -1.83 -14.11
N ALA A 215 -11.20 -0.52 -14.36
CA ALA A 215 -12.43 0.24 -14.51
C ALA A 215 -13.28 -0.26 -15.69
N ASP A 216 -12.66 -0.53 -16.84
CA ASP A 216 -13.33 -1.11 -18.01
C ASP A 216 -13.91 -2.51 -17.71
N GLU A 217 -13.15 -3.38 -17.03
CA GLU A 217 -13.59 -4.72 -16.61
C GLU A 217 -14.79 -4.67 -15.66
N ILE A 218 -14.75 -3.80 -14.64
CA ILE A 218 -15.84 -3.64 -13.68
C ILE A 218 -17.07 -3.03 -14.36
N CYS A 219 -16.92 -2.05 -15.25
CA CYS A 219 -18.02 -1.48 -16.02
C CYS A 219 -18.70 -2.55 -16.90
N ALA A 220 -17.93 -3.36 -17.63
CA ALA A 220 -18.48 -4.45 -18.43
C ALA A 220 -19.21 -5.49 -17.56
N SER A 221 -18.65 -5.82 -16.39
CA SER A 221 -19.28 -6.69 -15.40
C SER A 221 -20.61 -6.10 -14.89
N LEU A 222 -20.62 -4.82 -14.55
CA LEU A 222 -21.82 -4.09 -14.09
C LEU A 222 -22.92 -4.15 -15.15
N GLU A 223 -22.62 -3.75 -16.38
CA GLU A 223 -23.55 -3.77 -17.52
C GLU A 223 -24.11 -5.18 -17.77
N GLY A 224 -23.27 -6.22 -17.72
CA GLY A 224 -23.68 -7.60 -18.00
C GLY A 224 -24.59 -8.23 -16.93
N GLY A 225 -24.57 -7.72 -15.69
CA GLY A 225 -25.42 -8.20 -14.61
C GLY A 225 -26.68 -7.36 -14.36
N ILE A 226 -26.86 -6.26 -15.11
CA ILE A 226 -28.14 -5.56 -15.17
C ILE A 226 -29.00 -6.33 -16.18
N ALA A 227 -29.99 -7.08 -15.70
CA ALA A 227 -31.02 -7.60 -16.59
C ALA A 227 -31.65 -6.43 -17.35
N PRO A 228 -31.92 -6.54 -18.67
CA PRO A 228 -32.56 -5.46 -19.40
C PRO A 228 -33.87 -5.11 -18.69
N VAL A 229 -33.99 -3.85 -18.28
CA VAL A 229 -35.27 -3.31 -17.83
C VAL A 229 -36.25 -3.58 -18.96
N GLN A 230 -37.30 -4.37 -18.69
CA GLN A 230 -38.42 -4.45 -19.62
C GLN A 230 -39.02 -3.05 -19.67
N ASP A 231 -38.70 -2.34 -20.75
CA ASP A 231 -39.24 -1.02 -21.04
C ASP A 231 -40.71 -1.21 -21.40
N ASP A 232 -41.58 -1.12 -20.39
CA ASP A 232 -43.03 -1.01 -20.58
C ASP A 232 -43.34 0.37 -21.18
N GLY A 233 -43.12 0.46 -22.49
CA GLY A 233 -43.67 1.40 -23.45
C GLY A 233 -43.97 2.81 -22.95
N ALA A 234 -43.01 3.72 -23.10
CA ALA A 234 -43.32 5.11 -23.41
C ALA A 234 -42.23 5.70 -24.33
N ALA A 235 -42.53 5.74 -25.63
CA ALA A 235 -41.69 6.40 -26.62
C ALA A 235 -41.44 7.86 -26.19
N HIS A 236 -40.19 8.18 -25.86
CA HIS A 236 -39.72 9.56 -25.80
C HIS A 236 -38.69 9.78 -26.90
N ALA A 237 -39.04 10.70 -27.80
CA ALA A 237 -38.28 11.04 -28.98
C ALA A 237 -36.87 11.50 -28.60
N ARG A 238 -35.87 10.85 -29.20
CA ARG A 238 -34.45 11.22 -29.07
C ARG A 238 -34.21 12.51 -29.86
N HIS A 239 -33.84 13.57 -29.15
CA HIS A 239 -33.21 14.74 -29.77
C HIS A 239 -31.71 14.45 -29.88
N GLU A 240 -31.22 14.27 -31.11
CA GLU A 240 -29.80 14.19 -31.41
C GLU A 240 -29.17 15.58 -31.26
N ASN A 241 -28.35 15.76 -30.23
CA ASN A 241 -27.38 16.83 -30.18
C ASN A 241 -25.99 16.18 -30.23
N GLY A 242 -25.32 16.30 -31.39
CA GLY A 242 -24.02 15.73 -31.65
C GLY A 242 -22.94 16.27 -30.71
N VAL A 243 -22.62 15.49 -29.68
CA VAL A 243 -21.34 15.53 -28.97
C VAL A 243 -20.97 14.08 -28.63
N SER A 244 -19.71 13.75 -28.93
CA SER A 244 -19.05 12.46 -28.73
C SER A 244 -19.52 11.67 -27.50
N ALA A 245 -19.76 10.36 -27.71
CA ALA A 245 -20.20 9.40 -26.71
C ALA A 245 -19.13 9.18 -25.61
N GLY A 246 -19.12 10.08 -24.62
CA GLY A 246 -18.42 9.87 -23.36
C GLY A 246 -19.28 9.06 -22.40
N ARG A 247 -18.82 7.86 -22.01
CA ARG A 247 -19.42 7.04 -20.96
C ARG A 247 -19.19 7.73 -19.60
N MET A 248 -20.23 8.36 -19.06
CA MET A 248 -20.27 8.77 -17.65
C MET A 248 -21.02 7.71 -16.86
N ALA A 249 -20.31 7.00 -15.98
CA ALA A 249 -20.90 6.25 -14.88
C ALA A 249 -20.87 7.14 -13.63
N PHE A 250 -22.02 7.39 -13.02
CA PHE A 250 -22.12 8.03 -11.71
C PHE A 250 -22.02 6.95 -10.63
N ALA A 251 -21.02 7.08 -9.75
CA ALA A 251 -20.97 6.37 -8.48
C ALA A 251 -21.36 7.37 -7.37
N LEU A 252 -22.37 7.02 -6.58
CA LEU A 252 -22.72 7.70 -5.32
C LEU A 252 -21.79 7.23 -4.20
#